data_AF-A0A962QR12-F1
#
_entry.id   AF-A0A962QR12-F1
#
_cell.length_a   1.000
_cell.length_b   1.000
_cell.length_c   1.000
_cell.angle_alpha   90.00
_cell.angle_beta   90.00
_cell.angle_gamma   90.00
#
_symmetry.space_group_name_H-M   'P 1'
#
loop_
_entity.id
_entity.type
_entity.pdbx_description
1 polymer ?
#
loop_
_entity_poly.entity_id
_entity_poly.type
_entity_poly.pdbx_seq_one_letter_code
_entity_poly.pdbx_strand_id
1 'polypeptide(L)'
;MGQDAWQFPQGGIQADETPEQAMYRELQEEVGLLPEHVDLLGSTHRWLRYRLPKRFIRRHSHPVCIGQKQRWFLLRVRCRESEFCLDSCPKPEFDNWRWVKYWQPVREVIYFKRRVYERALEELAPLLFPEGIPTRPQNNYLRQNRR
;
A
#
# COMPACT_ATOMS: atom_id res chain seq x y z
N MET A 1 -11.80 -13.94 8.39
CA MET A 1 -10.99 -14.53 7.31
C MET A 1 -9.86 -13.57 7.01
N GLY A 2 -8.81 -13.59 7.84
CA GLY A 2 -7.58 -12.87 7.56
C GLY A 2 -6.90 -13.54 6.37
N GLN A 3 -6.48 -12.74 5.40
CA GLN A 3 -5.56 -13.23 4.39
C GLN A 3 -4.17 -13.14 5.01
N ASP A 4 -3.45 -14.25 5.14
CA ASP A 4 -2.03 -14.27 5.52
C ASP A 4 -1.17 -13.60 4.43
N ALA A 5 -1.31 -12.29 4.27
CA ALA A 5 -0.66 -11.53 3.21
C ALA A 5 -0.29 -10.13 3.72
N TRP A 6 0.98 -9.76 3.52
CA TRP A 6 1.48 -8.43 3.83
C TRP A 6 1.05 -7.43 2.76
N GLN A 7 0.70 -6.22 3.18
CA GLN A 7 0.40 -5.10 2.29
C GLN A 7 0.70 -3.77 2.99
N PHE A 8 0.79 -2.70 2.20
CA PHE A 8 0.76 -1.32 2.67
C PHE A 8 -0.69 -0.86 2.98
N PRO A 9 -0.85 0.14 3.87
CA PRO A 9 -2.15 0.77 4.15
C PRO A 9 -2.83 1.31 2.90
N GLN A 10 -4.14 1.16 2.82
CA GLN A 10 -4.94 1.69 1.71
C GLN A 10 -6.41 1.84 2.08
N GLY A 11 -7.03 2.93 1.63
CA GLY A 11 -8.48 3.01 1.69
C GLY A 11 -9.13 3.90 0.67
N GLY A 12 -10.37 4.24 0.98
CA GLY A 12 -11.27 4.93 0.08
C GLY A 12 -10.90 6.39 -0.07
N ILE A 13 -11.37 7.01 -1.15
CA ILE A 13 -11.41 8.47 -1.26
C ILE A 13 -12.88 8.85 -1.26
N GLN A 14 -13.31 9.59 -0.25
CA GLN A 14 -14.64 10.16 -0.09
C GLN A 14 -14.88 11.29 -1.11
N ALA A 15 -16.13 11.65 -1.34
CA ALA A 15 -16.50 12.56 -2.44
C ALA A 15 -15.98 13.99 -2.24
N ASP A 16 -15.80 14.39 -0.99
CA ASP A 16 -15.45 15.73 -0.53
C ASP A 16 -13.99 15.85 -0.05
N GLU A 17 -13.18 14.80 -0.20
CA GLU A 17 -11.78 14.81 0.19
C GLU A 17 -10.81 14.77 -1.01
N THR A 18 -9.72 15.52 -0.89
CA THR A 18 -8.58 15.38 -1.79
C THR A 18 -7.85 14.06 -1.54
N PRO A 19 -7.08 13.54 -2.51
CA PRO A 19 -6.28 12.33 -2.30
C PRO A 19 -5.29 12.42 -1.12
N GLU A 20 -4.82 13.62 -0.78
CA GLU A 20 -3.91 13.82 0.35
C GLU A 20 -4.66 13.82 1.68
N GLN A 21 -5.83 14.44 1.75
CA GLN A 21 -6.71 14.35 2.94
C GLN A 21 -7.13 12.90 3.21
N ALA A 22 -7.50 12.16 2.16
CA ALA A 22 -7.79 10.74 2.27
C ALA A 22 -6.59 9.97 2.81
N MET A 23 -5.39 10.26 2.31
CA MET A 23 -4.17 9.60 2.76
C MET A 23 -3.93 9.81 4.26
N TYR A 24 -4.05 11.04 4.78
CA TYR A 24 -3.87 11.29 6.21
C TYR A 24 -4.96 10.68 7.07
N ARG A 25 -6.22 10.70 6.61
CA ARG A 25 -7.33 10.03 7.31
C ARG A 25 -7.08 8.52 7.41
N GLU A 26 -6.75 7.87 6.30
CA GLU A 26 -6.45 6.43 6.26
C GLU A 26 -5.19 6.08 7.06
N LEU A 27 -4.18 6.96 7.06
CA LEU A 27 -2.97 6.80 7.89
C LEU A 27 -3.32 6.78 9.38
N GLN A 28 -4.22 7.67 9.81
CA GLN A 28 -4.69 7.71 11.19
C GLN A 28 -5.58 6.50 11.51
N GLU A 29 -6.53 6.15 10.64
CA GLU A 29 -7.47 5.05 10.86
C GLU A 29 -6.78 3.68 10.95
N GLU A 30 -5.80 3.43 10.08
CA GLU A 30 -5.17 2.09 9.93
C GLU A 30 -3.83 1.96 10.65
N VAL A 31 -3.14 3.08 10.94
CA VAL A 31 -1.78 3.08 11.52
C VAL A 31 -1.67 3.95 12.78
N GLY A 32 -2.68 4.77 13.09
CA GLY A 32 -2.70 5.64 14.26
C GLY A 32 -1.82 6.89 14.14
N LEU A 33 -1.15 7.10 13.00
CA LEU A 33 -0.22 8.22 12.84
C LEU A 33 -0.95 9.49 12.39
N LEU A 34 -0.57 10.62 13.00
CA LEU A 34 -1.06 11.95 12.69
C LEU A 34 -0.17 12.65 11.64
N PRO A 35 -0.64 13.72 10.98
CA PRO A 35 0.15 14.47 10.01
C PRO A 35 1.51 14.95 10.55
N GLU A 36 1.59 15.38 11.81
CA GLU A 36 2.83 15.79 12.46
C GLU A 36 3.85 14.65 12.70
N HIS A 37 3.41 13.39 12.61
CA HIS A 37 4.26 12.22 12.79
C HIS A 37 5.01 11.84 11.51
N VAL A 38 4.71 12.46 10.37
CA VAL A 38 5.25 12.09 9.07
C VAL A 38 5.60 13.31 8.20
N ASP A 39 6.61 13.18 7.34
CA ASP A 39 6.83 14.11 6.23
C ASP A 39 6.35 13.47 4.91
N LEU A 40 5.57 14.20 4.12
CA LEU A 40 5.22 13.78 2.77
C LEU A 40 6.40 14.01 1.80
N LEU A 41 7.02 12.93 1.33
CA LEU A 41 8.14 13.02 0.37
C LEU A 41 7.67 13.13 -1.08
N GLY A 42 6.51 12.56 -1.40
CA GLY A 42 5.92 12.69 -2.74
C GLY A 42 4.78 11.72 -3.00
N SER A 43 4.25 11.76 -4.22
CA SER A 43 3.16 10.89 -4.65
C SER A 43 3.35 10.45 -6.10
N THR A 44 2.74 9.34 -6.48
CA THR A 44 2.68 8.95 -7.90
C THR A 44 1.91 10.01 -8.70
N HIS A 45 2.45 10.39 -9.86
CA HIS A 45 1.86 11.37 -10.77
C HIS A 45 0.55 10.88 -11.37
N ARG A 46 0.45 9.58 -11.66
CA ARG A 46 -0.72 8.98 -12.30
C ARG A 46 -1.35 7.93 -11.41
N TRP A 47 -2.65 7.77 -11.58
CA TRP A 47 -3.39 6.71 -10.92
C TRP A 47 -2.98 5.33 -11.46
N LEU A 48 -2.56 4.46 -10.55
CA LEU A 48 -2.28 3.06 -10.80
C LEU A 48 -3.55 2.24 -10.64
N ARG A 49 -3.69 1.16 -11.40
CA ARG A 49 -4.91 0.35 -11.41
C ARG A 49 -4.56 -1.12 -11.40
N TYR A 50 -5.32 -1.89 -10.64
CA TYR A 50 -5.34 -3.35 -10.74
C TYR A 50 -6.78 -3.85 -10.80
N ARG A 51 -6.96 -5.05 -11.36
CA ARG A 51 -8.24 -5.75 -11.39
C ARG A 51 -8.24 -6.85 -10.35
N LEU A 52 -9.37 -7.03 -9.68
CA LEU A 52 -9.59 -8.16 -8.80
C LEU A 52 -9.82 -9.42 -9.64
N PRO A 53 -9.15 -10.55 -9.32
CA PRO A 53 -9.50 -11.84 -9.90
C PRO A 53 -10.96 -12.20 -9.57
N LYS A 54 -11.64 -12.94 -10.45
CA LYS A 54 -13.08 -13.24 -10.34
C LYS A 54 -13.53 -13.75 -8.96
N ARG A 55 -12.68 -14.52 -8.26
CA ARG A 55 -12.96 -15.06 -6.92
C ARG A 55 -12.96 -14.03 -5.79
N PHE A 56 -12.30 -12.88 -5.99
CA PHE A 56 -12.25 -11.78 -5.03
C PHE A 56 -13.30 -10.68 -5.31
N ILE A 57 -14.04 -10.80 -6.43
CA ILE A 57 -15.12 -9.86 -6.76
C ILE A 57 -16.35 -10.21 -5.92
N ARG A 58 -16.74 -9.29 -5.04
CA ARG A 58 -17.99 -9.39 -4.28
C ARG A 58 -19.16 -9.12 -5.23
N ARG A 59 -19.93 -10.16 -5.56
CA ARG A 59 -21.05 -10.06 -6.52
C ARG A 59 -22.32 -9.45 -5.92
N HIS A 60 -22.39 -9.36 -4.59
CA HIS A 60 -23.53 -8.81 -3.87
C HIS A 60 -23.45 -7.28 -3.66
N SER A 61 -22.36 -6.63 -4.06
CA SER A 61 -22.24 -5.17 -4.05
C SER A 61 -22.68 -4.58 -5.38
N HIS A 62 -23.57 -3.58 -5.35
CA HIS A 62 -23.97 -2.82 -6.53
C HIS A 62 -23.55 -1.35 -6.35
N PRO A 63 -22.73 -0.78 -7.26
CA PRO A 63 -22.14 -1.41 -8.45
C PRO A 63 -21.06 -2.44 -8.10
N VAL A 64 -20.83 -3.40 -9.01
CA VAL A 64 -19.82 -4.45 -8.81
C VAL A 64 -18.42 -3.82 -8.88
N CYS A 65 -17.67 -3.91 -7.77
CA CYS A 65 -16.28 -3.47 -7.72
C CYS A 65 -15.36 -4.52 -8.35
N ILE A 66 -14.78 -4.18 -9.50
CA ILE A 66 -13.91 -5.08 -10.29
C ILE A 66 -12.41 -4.86 -10.05
N GLY A 67 -12.03 -3.91 -9.19
CA GLY A 67 -10.66 -3.45 -9.05
C GLY A 67 -10.56 -2.14 -8.30
N GLN A 68 -9.34 -1.63 -8.16
CA GLN A 68 -9.10 -0.34 -7.54
C GLN A 68 -8.22 0.54 -8.43
N LYS A 69 -8.44 1.85 -8.29
CA LYS A 69 -7.63 2.92 -8.88
C LYS A 69 -7.01 3.66 -7.70
N GLN A 70 -5.68 3.66 -7.62
CA GLN A 70 -4.92 4.10 -6.45
C GLN A 70 -3.94 5.20 -6.84
N ARG A 71 -3.78 6.16 -5.93
CA ARG A 71 -2.67 7.11 -5.92
C ARG A 71 -1.82 6.78 -4.70
N TRP A 72 -0.52 6.68 -4.88
CA TRP A 72 0.41 6.26 -3.83
C TRP A 72 1.15 7.46 -3.29
N PHE A 73 1.43 7.45 -1.99
CA PHE A 73 2.16 8.49 -1.27
C PHE A 73 3.35 7.86 -0.56
N LEU A 74 4.49 8.54 -0.60
CA LEU A 74 5.69 8.15 0.13
C LEU A 74 5.83 9.07 1.34
N LEU A 75 5.78 8.46 2.53
CA LEU A 75 5.87 9.18 3.80
C LEU A 75 7.18 8.82 4.50
N ARG A 76 7.79 9.81 5.16
CA ARG A 76 8.90 9.62 6.08
C ARG A 76 8.38 9.70 7.49
N VAL A 77 8.50 8.63 8.26
CA VAL A 77 8.12 8.64 9.67
C VAL A 77 9.13 9.45 10.49
N ARG A 78 8.60 10.31 11.37
CA ARG A 78 9.35 11.23 12.24
C ARG A 78 9.14 10.95 13.73
N CYS A 79 8.12 10.16 14.05
CA CYS A 79 7.78 9.79 15.41
C CYS A 79 8.51 8.50 15.87
N ARG A 80 8.24 8.09 17.11
CA ARG A 80 8.71 6.81 17.65
C ARG A 80 7.84 5.66 17.16
N GLU A 81 8.39 4.46 17.16
CA GLU A 81 7.66 3.23 16.82
C GLU A 81 6.49 2.94 17.77
N SER A 82 6.56 3.45 19.01
CA SER A 82 5.47 3.35 20.00
C SER A 82 4.21 4.13 19.63
N GLU A 83 4.30 5.06 18.67
CA GLU A 83 3.13 5.83 18.20
C GLU A 83 2.27 5.06 17.20
N PHE A 84 2.75 3.92 16.67
CA PHE A 84 1.97 3.10 15.76
C PHE A 84 0.87 2.36 16.52
N CYS A 85 -0.37 2.55 16.08
CA CYS A 85 -1.55 2.00 16.73
C CYS A 85 -2.48 1.40 15.66
N LEU A 86 -2.49 0.08 15.54
CA LEU A 86 -3.26 -0.64 14.51
C LEU A 86 -4.70 -0.94 14.95
N ASP A 87 -5.03 -0.76 16.22
CA ASP A 87 -6.34 -1.06 16.82
C ASP A 87 -7.21 0.19 17.05
N SER A 88 -6.89 1.29 16.37
CA SER A 88 -7.66 2.55 16.44
C SER A 88 -9.05 2.47 15.80
N CYS A 89 -9.31 1.45 14.97
CA CYS A 89 -10.57 1.23 14.28
C CYS A 89 -11.31 -0.01 14.83
N PRO A 90 -12.67 -0.01 14.94
CA PRO A 90 -13.44 -1.18 15.39
C PRO A 90 -13.24 -2.45 14.56
N LYS A 91 -12.73 -2.32 13.32
CA LYS A 91 -12.39 -3.43 12.42
C LYS A 91 -11.03 -3.14 11.80
N PRO A 92 -9.93 -3.42 12.50
CA PRO A 92 -8.59 -3.10 12.01
C PRO A 92 -8.28 -3.88 10.72
N GLU A 93 -7.67 -3.24 9.72
CA GLU A 93 -7.19 -3.93 8.51
C GLU A 93 -5.92 -4.74 8.80
N PHE A 94 -5.14 -4.33 9.81
CA PHE A 94 -3.82 -4.87 10.11
C PHE A 94 -3.73 -5.45 11.52
N ASP A 95 -3.16 -6.66 11.62
CA ASP A 95 -2.84 -7.29 12.91
C ASP A 95 -1.40 -6.99 13.38
N ASN A 96 -0.50 -6.63 12.46
CA ASN A 96 0.91 -6.39 12.76
C ASN A 96 1.59 -5.51 11.69
N TRP A 97 2.70 -4.90 12.05
CA TRP A 97 3.55 -4.11 11.16
C TRP A 97 5.04 -4.41 11.41
N ARG A 98 5.87 -4.16 10.39
CA ARG A 98 7.33 -4.24 10.53
C ARG A 98 8.02 -3.42 9.46
N TRP A 99 9.20 -2.89 9.78
CA TRP A 99 10.09 -2.35 8.76
C TRP A 99 10.68 -3.48 7.89
N VAL A 100 10.72 -3.26 6.58
CA VAL A 100 11.24 -4.22 5.61
C VAL A 100 12.15 -3.53 4.59
N LYS A 101 12.96 -4.32 3.89
CA LYS A 101 13.76 -3.79 2.77
C LYS A 101 12.84 -3.27 1.67
N TYR A 102 13.26 -2.20 0.99
CA TYR A 102 12.43 -1.46 0.02
C TYR A 102 11.70 -2.33 -1.02
N TRP A 103 12.38 -3.33 -1.59
CA TRP A 103 11.80 -4.22 -2.61
C TRP A 103 11.08 -5.46 -2.07
N GLN A 104 11.08 -5.68 -0.75
CA GLN A 104 10.47 -6.86 -0.13
C GLN A 104 8.93 -6.88 -0.26
N PRO A 105 8.18 -5.77 -0.12
CA PRO A 105 6.73 -5.75 -0.26
C PRO A 105 6.23 -6.30 -1.61
N VAL A 106 6.96 -6.06 -2.70
CA VAL A 106 6.63 -6.59 -4.04
C VAL A 106 6.54 -8.13 -4.04
N ARG A 107 7.31 -8.80 -3.18
CA ARG A 107 7.39 -10.26 -3.09
C ARG A 107 6.27 -10.84 -2.22
N GLU A 108 5.96 -10.16 -1.13
CA GLU A 108 5.04 -10.64 -0.10
C GLU A 108 3.58 -10.27 -0.40
N VAL A 109 3.36 -9.22 -1.20
CA VAL A 109 2.01 -8.81 -1.59
C VAL A 109 1.32 -9.86 -2.46
N ILE A 110 0.00 -9.97 -2.28
CA ILE A 110 -0.87 -10.81 -3.09
C ILE A 110 -0.68 -10.57 -4.61
N TYR A 111 -0.66 -11.65 -5.37
CA TYR A 111 -0.16 -11.67 -6.75
C TYR A 111 -0.76 -10.61 -7.68
N PHE A 112 -2.05 -10.28 -7.55
CA PHE A 112 -2.72 -9.33 -8.42
C PHE A 112 -2.42 -7.86 -8.11
N LYS A 113 -1.85 -7.56 -6.93
CA LYS A 113 -1.38 -6.21 -6.56
C LYS A 113 0.10 -5.98 -6.93
N ARG A 114 0.88 -7.04 -7.18
CA ARG A 114 2.35 -6.96 -7.42
C ARG A 114 2.74 -5.90 -8.44
N ARG A 115 2.10 -5.89 -9.61
CA ARG A 115 2.42 -4.92 -10.67
C ARG A 115 2.16 -3.46 -10.28
N VAL A 116 1.17 -3.22 -9.41
CA VAL A 116 0.91 -1.86 -8.91
C VAL A 116 1.97 -1.47 -7.87
N TYR A 117 2.38 -2.39 -7.00
CA TYR A 117 3.47 -2.18 -6.06
C TYR A 117 4.79 -1.89 -6.78
N GLU A 118 5.13 -2.68 -7.81
CA GLU A 118 6.33 -2.48 -8.63
C GLU A 118 6.36 -1.07 -9.20
N ARG A 119 5.29 -0.66 -9.88
CA ARG A 119 5.22 0.66 -10.50
C ARG A 119 5.26 1.80 -9.49
N ALA A 120 4.56 1.66 -8.37
CA ALA A 120 4.57 2.67 -7.31
C ALA A 120 5.96 2.84 -6.72
N LEU A 121 6.63 1.74 -6.36
CA LEU A 121 7.96 1.79 -5.77
C LEU A 121 9.02 2.21 -6.79
N GLU A 122 8.94 1.80 -8.05
CA GLU A 122 9.85 2.29 -9.11
C GLU A 122 9.73 3.80 -9.31
N GLU A 123 8.51 4.35 -9.28
CA GLU A 123 8.26 5.79 -9.45
C GLU A 123 8.69 6.60 -8.22
N LEU A 124 8.53 6.06 -7.01
CA LEU A 124 8.82 6.76 -5.75
C LEU A 124 10.28 6.57 -5.28
N ALA A 125 10.99 5.56 -5.78
CA ALA A 125 12.36 5.26 -5.37
C ALA A 125 13.36 6.42 -5.50
N PRO A 126 13.35 7.24 -6.58
CA PRO A 126 14.26 8.37 -6.71
C PRO A 126 14.14 9.41 -5.58
N LEU A 127 12.95 9.54 -4.98
CA LEU A 127 12.71 10.47 -3.88
C LEU A 127 13.35 10.01 -2.56
N LEU A 128 13.56 8.70 -2.42
CA LEU A 128 14.16 8.10 -1.23
C LEU A 128 15.66 7.81 -1.39
N PHE A 129 16.09 7.52 -2.63
CA PHE A 129 17.46 7.12 -2.95
C PHE A 129 18.05 8.00 -4.05
N PRO A 130 18.36 9.29 -3.76
CA PRO A 130 18.88 10.21 -4.75
C PRO A 130 20.23 9.76 -5.33
N GLU A 131 21.04 9.06 -4.52
CA GLU A 131 22.38 8.58 -4.89
C GLU A 131 22.38 7.22 -5.60
N GLY A 132 21.22 6.58 -5.76
CA GLY A 132 21.13 5.28 -6.42
C GLY A 132 20.10 4.36 -5.79
N ILE A 133 19.14 3.93 -6.61
CA ILE A 133 18.08 3.02 -6.21
C ILE A 133 18.68 1.64 -5.92
N PRO A 134 18.38 1.01 -4.77
CA PRO A 134 18.90 -0.32 -4.45
C PRO A 134 18.54 -1.33 -5.53
N THR A 135 19.45 -2.24 -5.87
CA THR A 135 19.19 -3.25 -6.89
C THR A 135 17.98 -4.10 -6.50
N ARG A 136 17.00 -4.15 -7.40
CA ARG A 136 15.86 -5.03 -7.25
C ARG A 136 16.35 -6.48 -7.40
N PRO A 137 16.10 -7.38 -6.43
CA PRO A 137 16.51 -8.77 -6.56
C PRO A 137 15.83 -9.40 -7.78
N GLN A 138 16.61 -9.87 -8.76
CA GLN A 138 16.10 -10.65 -9.88
C GLN A 138 15.69 -12.02 -9.36
N ASN A 139 14.42 -12.20 -9.02
CA ASN A 139 13.89 -13.53 -8.73
C ASN A 139 12.98 -14.00 -9.87
N ASN A 140 13.34 -15.16 -10.43
CA ASN A 140 12.63 -15.88 -11.47
C ASN A 140 11.32 -16.50 -10.95
N TYR A 141 10.30 -15.68 -10.66
CA TYR A 141 8.99 -16.16 -10.18
C TYR A 141 8.19 -16.96 -11.20
N LEU A 142 8.58 -16.94 -12.48
CA LEU A 142 7.95 -17.74 -13.53
C LEU A 142 8.14 -19.26 -13.38
N ARG A 143 8.93 -19.73 -12.40
CA ARG A 143 9.15 -21.18 -12.17
C ARG A 143 8.31 -21.80 -11.06
N GLN A 144 7.61 -21.04 -10.21
CA GLN A 144 6.95 -21.62 -9.02
C GLN A 144 5.45 -21.91 -9.15
N ASN A 145 4.79 -21.53 -10.24
CA ASN A 145 3.35 -21.81 -10.46
C ASN A 145 3.06 -22.85 -11.56
N ARG A 146 3.97 -23.81 -11.77
CA ARG A 146 3.69 -25.04 -12.52
C ARG A 146 3.76 -26.25 -11.59
N ARG A 147 2.77 -26.40 -10.71
CA ARG A 147 2.34 -27.68 -10.15
C ARG A 147 0.84 -27.63 -9.92
#